data_AF-A0A842Q8F4-F1
#
_entry.id   AF-A0A842Q8F4-F1
#
_cell.length_a   1.000
_cell.length_b   1.000
_cell.length_c   1.000
_cell.angle_alpha   90.00
_cell.angle_beta   90.00
_cell.angle_gamma   90.00
#
_symmetry.space_group_name_H-M   'P 1'
#
loop_
_entity.id
_entity.type
_entity.pdbx_description
1 polymer ?
#
loop_
_entity_poly.entity_id
_entity_poly.type
_entity_poly.pdbx_seq_one_letter_code
_entity_poly.pdbx_strand_id
1 'polypeptide(L)'
;MIDKSLLAKEITTKPDTIQFAKDRKYEESWIIKRNGTKPNKTEIDDYLNDDFKTLIVEFLWNSHDCSKMFVLTIFLDETCPEKDFYQFVVKCLDIFYKYEDFLTLVNRYESEVIGYPFLFMKPIEKVTMSVFNHWLSVGPVTLWEKGEKLNTEKVKERIQSRPDIERTELNFQGMVFMINFSGKYEGPYHGIKTPCCRKEGGTWIVDHEKVAYWMKELLNE
;
A
#
# COMPACT_ATOMS: atom_id res chain seq x y z
N MET A 1 -6.13 -10.46 13.87
CA MET A 1 -5.88 -9.16 13.22
C MET A 1 -4.40 -9.04 12.93
N ILE A 2 -3.99 -8.31 11.90
CA ILE A 2 -2.61 -7.82 11.83
C ILE A 2 -2.41 -6.95 13.08
N ASP A 3 -1.30 -7.16 13.79
CA ASP A 3 -1.01 -6.39 14.99
C ASP A 3 -0.66 -4.95 14.60
N LYS A 4 -1.64 -4.04 14.72
CA LYS A 4 -1.42 -2.60 14.49
C LYS A 4 -0.31 -2.04 15.37
N SER A 5 -0.06 -2.64 16.54
CA SER A 5 0.99 -2.20 17.46
C SER A 5 2.40 -2.50 16.93
N LEU A 6 2.56 -3.58 16.15
CA LEU A 6 3.81 -3.85 15.45
C LEU A 6 4.07 -2.76 14.40
N LEU A 7 3.10 -2.51 13.52
CA LEU A 7 3.23 -1.47 12.50
C LEU A 7 3.44 -0.07 13.11
N ALA A 8 2.79 0.23 14.23
CA ALA A 8 2.95 1.50 14.92
C ALA A 8 4.35 1.72 15.54
N LYS A 9 5.09 0.63 15.87
CA LYS A 9 6.48 0.74 16.34
C LYS A 9 7.44 1.10 15.21
N GLU A 10 7.12 0.67 13.99
CA GLU A 10 7.96 0.85 12.81
C GLU A 10 7.59 2.14 12.04
N ILE A 11 6.30 2.46 12.00
CA ILE A 11 5.72 3.65 11.36
C ILE A 11 5.41 4.68 12.44
N THR A 12 6.45 5.35 12.92
CA THR A 12 6.36 6.32 14.03
C THR A 12 6.05 7.74 13.57
N THR A 13 6.07 7.98 12.26
CA THR A 13 5.89 9.29 11.66
C THR A 13 4.52 9.40 10.97
N LYS A 14 4.17 10.63 10.61
CA LYS A 14 3.05 10.93 9.73
C LYS A 14 3.42 10.63 8.28
N PRO A 15 2.47 10.22 7.43
CA PRO A 15 2.77 10.00 6.01
C PRO A 15 3.24 11.31 5.40
N ASP A 16 4.31 11.28 4.62
CA ASP A 16 4.88 12.46 3.99
C ASP A 16 4.32 12.71 2.58
N THR A 17 3.68 11.69 2.00
CA THR A 17 3.05 11.75 0.68
C THR A 17 1.72 11.01 0.69
N ILE A 18 0.73 11.56 0.00
CA ILE A 18 -0.49 10.85 -0.40
C ILE A 18 -0.58 10.85 -1.91
N GLN A 19 -1.03 9.75 -2.48
CA GLN A 19 -1.18 9.56 -3.91
C GLN A 19 -2.57 9.02 -4.24
N PHE A 20 -3.15 9.54 -5.32
CA PHE A 20 -4.39 9.03 -5.90
C PHE A 20 -4.13 8.48 -7.30
N ALA A 21 -4.71 7.33 -7.65
CA ALA A 21 -4.63 6.74 -8.98
C ALA A 21 -6.01 6.27 -9.44
N LYS A 22 -6.32 6.44 -10.71
CA LYS A 22 -7.56 5.95 -11.33
C LYS A 22 -7.27 4.68 -12.10
N ASP A 23 -8.13 3.66 -11.98
CA ASP A 23 -8.09 2.42 -12.78
C ASP A 23 -6.69 1.77 -12.87
N ARG A 24 -5.92 1.82 -11.78
CA ARG A 24 -4.54 1.28 -11.67
C ARG A 24 -3.50 1.95 -12.58
N LYS A 25 -3.79 3.15 -13.10
CA LYS A 25 -2.84 4.01 -13.83
C LYS A 25 -1.97 4.81 -12.87
N TYR A 26 -1.02 4.12 -12.24
CA TYR A 26 -0.11 4.72 -11.24
C TYR A 26 0.87 5.75 -11.85
N GLU A 27 1.05 5.74 -13.16
CA GLU A 27 1.80 6.71 -13.96
C GLU A 27 1.10 8.07 -14.09
N GLU A 28 -0.23 8.08 -14.00
CA GLU A 28 -1.07 9.30 -14.04
C GLU A 28 -1.47 9.75 -12.63
N SER A 29 -0.76 9.26 -11.61
CA SER A 29 -1.11 9.50 -10.23
C SER A 29 -1.03 10.98 -9.83
N TRP A 30 -2.06 11.44 -9.11
CA TRP A 30 -2.03 12.74 -8.46
C TRP A 30 -1.32 12.62 -7.10
N ILE A 31 -0.11 13.18 -7.04
CA ILE A 31 0.80 13.04 -5.90
C ILE A 31 0.83 14.35 -5.12
N ILE A 32 0.52 14.27 -3.84
CA ILE A 32 0.49 15.42 -2.93
C ILE A 32 1.49 15.19 -1.81
N LYS A 33 2.43 16.13 -1.68
CA LYS A 33 3.40 16.14 -0.58
C LYS A 33 2.80 16.85 0.63
N ARG A 34 3.06 16.32 1.82
CA ARG A 34 2.50 16.85 3.06
C ARG A 34 2.87 18.29 3.35
N ASN A 35 4.06 18.71 2.92
CA ASN A 35 4.53 20.09 3.09
C ASN A 35 3.93 21.05 2.05
N GLY A 36 3.12 20.56 1.11
CA GLY A 36 2.38 21.37 0.15
C GLY A 36 1.01 21.82 0.68
N THR A 37 0.40 22.78 -0.01
CA THR A 37 -0.95 23.25 0.29
C THR A 37 -1.97 22.14 0.08
N LYS A 38 -2.94 22.02 1.00
CA LYS A 38 -4.06 21.10 0.81
C LYS A 38 -4.84 21.49 -0.45
N PRO A 39 -5.10 20.55 -1.38
CA PRO A 39 -5.88 20.85 -2.57
C PRO A 39 -7.24 21.45 -2.24
N ASN A 40 -7.62 22.45 -3.02
CA ASN A 40 -8.92 23.10 -2.93
C ASN A 40 -9.98 22.33 -3.75
N LYS A 41 -11.23 22.76 -3.66
CA LYS A 41 -12.36 22.13 -4.35
C LYS A 41 -12.15 22.03 -5.86
N THR A 42 -11.69 23.10 -6.51
CA THR A 42 -11.46 23.12 -7.97
C THR A 42 -10.40 22.10 -8.37
N GLU A 43 -9.30 21.99 -7.63
CA GLU A 43 -8.25 21.00 -7.91
C GLU A 43 -8.78 19.56 -7.78
N ILE A 44 -9.68 19.30 -6.81
CA ILE A 44 -10.30 17.98 -6.63
C ILE A 44 -11.30 17.70 -7.77
N ASP A 45 -12.14 18.67 -8.11
CA ASP A 45 -13.13 18.54 -9.20
C ASP A 45 -12.42 18.29 -10.53
N ASP A 46 -11.34 19.04 -10.83
CA ASP A 46 -10.52 18.87 -12.03
C ASP A 46 -9.89 17.47 -12.06
N TYR A 47 -9.33 17.00 -10.94
CA TYR A 47 -8.77 15.66 -10.85
C TYR A 47 -9.82 14.59 -11.07
N LEU A 48 -11.07 14.78 -10.64
CA LEU A 48 -12.13 13.75 -10.74
C LEU A 48 -12.94 13.81 -12.04
N ASN A 49 -12.67 14.76 -12.93
CA ASN A 49 -13.49 15.04 -14.11
C ASN A 49 -13.43 13.96 -15.24
N ASP A 50 -12.55 12.96 -15.13
CA ASP A 50 -12.51 11.85 -16.09
C ASP A 50 -13.44 10.71 -15.69
N ASP A 51 -13.86 9.90 -16.66
CA ASP A 51 -14.54 8.63 -16.40
C ASP A 51 -13.55 7.57 -15.89
N PHE A 52 -13.83 7.01 -14.70
CA PHE A 52 -13.08 5.88 -14.13
C PHE A 52 -14.00 5.02 -13.26
N LYS A 53 -13.57 3.80 -12.95
CA LYS A 53 -14.35 2.86 -12.11
C LYS A 53 -13.74 2.63 -10.75
N THR A 54 -12.43 2.77 -10.63
CA THR A 54 -11.71 2.53 -9.38
C THR A 54 -10.84 3.72 -9.05
N LEU A 55 -10.98 4.23 -7.83
CA LEU A 55 -10.06 5.21 -7.25
C LEU A 55 -9.19 4.50 -6.21
N ILE A 56 -7.88 4.65 -6.32
CA ILE A 56 -6.91 4.06 -5.43
C ILE A 56 -6.25 5.19 -4.66
N VAL A 57 -6.22 5.10 -3.33
CA VAL A 57 -5.47 6.01 -2.48
C VAL A 57 -4.30 5.28 -1.85
N GLU A 58 -3.14 5.93 -1.82
CA GLU A 58 -1.93 5.45 -1.18
C GLU A 58 -1.41 6.48 -0.18
N PHE A 59 -1.31 6.10 1.09
CA PHE A 59 -0.58 6.87 2.11
C PHE A 59 0.84 6.32 2.19
N LEU A 60 1.84 7.17 1.99
CA LEU A 60 3.24 6.78 1.94
C LEU A 60 4.00 7.40 3.13
N TRP A 61 4.75 6.56 3.82
CA TRP A 61 5.70 6.94 4.87
C TRP A 61 7.12 6.70 4.39
N ASN A 62 8.00 7.65 4.66
CA ASN A 62 9.40 7.65 4.22
C ASN A 62 9.52 7.55 2.69
N SER A 63 8.72 8.32 1.93
CA SER A 63 8.70 8.21 0.45
C SER A 63 10.05 8.51 -0.23
N HIS A 64 10.97 9.17 0.48
CA HIS A 64 12.33 9.46 0.02
C HIS A 64 13.33 8.33 0.30
N ASP A 65 13.00 7.37 1.18
CA ASP A 65 13.85 6.23 1.55
C ASP A 65 13.08 4.93 1.37
N CYS A 66 13.17 4.37 0.16
CA CYS A 66 12.51 3.11 -0.18
C CYS A 66 12.90 1.93 0.73
N SER A 67 14.08 1.97 1.37
CA SER A 67 14.52 0.89 2.27
C SER A 67 13.77 0.87 3.62
N LYS A 68 12.98 1.93 3.88
CA LYS A 68 12.14 2.15 5.06
C LYS A 68 10.72 2.58 4.70
N MET A 69 10.36 2.51 3.42
CA MET A 69 9.07 3.03 2.95
C MET A 69 7.95 2.04 3.27
N PHE A 70 6.88 2.56 3.86
CA PHE A 70 5.62 1.85 4.01
C PHE A 70 4.56 2.53 3.16
N VAL A 71 3.64 1.72 2.61
CA VAL A 71 2.53 2.23 1.81
C VAL A 71 1.25 1.54 2.21
N LEU A 72 0.25 2.30 2.67
CA LEU A 72 -1.11 1.82 2.84
C LEU A 72 -1.90 2.13 1.57
N THR A 73 -2.29 1.10 0.83
CA THR A 73 -3.02 1.19 -0.43
C THR A 73 -4.46 0.75 -0.23
N ILE A 74 -5.42 1.53 -0.70
CA ILE A 74 -6.86 1.26 -0.53
C ILE A 74 -7.54 1.46 -1.87
N PHE A 75 -8.34 0.47 -2.28
CA PHE A 75 -9.06 0.45 -3.54
C PHE A 75 -10.53 0.77 -3.26
N LEU A 76 -10.98 1.90 -3.80
CA LEU A 76 -12.38 2.29 -3.83
C LEU A 76 -12.96 1.91 -5.19
N ASP A 77 -13.68 0.81 -5.22
CA ASP A 77 -14.40 0.32 -6.39
C ASP A 77 -15.90 0.18 -6.09
N GLU A 78 -16.65 -0.44 -7.01
CA GLU A 78 -18.09 -0.65 -6.90
C GLU A 78 -18.53 -1.45 -5.67
N THR A 79 -17.62 -2.15 -5.00
CA THR A 79 -17.90 -2.96 -3.80
C THR A 79 -17.84 -2.13 -2.51
N CYS A 80 -17.36 -0.90 -2.57
CA CYS A 80 -17.20 -0.05 -1.39
C CYS A 80 -18.51 0.68 -0.99
N PRO A 81 -18.82 0.81 0.32
CA PRO A 81 -20.02 1.52 0.77
C PRO A 81 -20.02 3.02 0.43
N GLU A 82 -18.85 3.67 0.46
CA GLU A 82 -18.67 5.07 0.07
C GLU A 82 -18.66 5.17 -1.46
N LYS A 83 -19.77 5.61 -2.04
CA LYS A 83 -19.94 5.71 -3.51
C LYS A 83 -19.58 7.08 -4.07
N ASP A 84 -19.18 8.03 -3.21
CA ASP A 84 -18.85 9.39 -3.60
C ASP A 84 -17.33 9.58 -3.62
N PHE A 85 -16.75 9.57 -4.82
CA PHE A 85 -15.31 9.78 -5.02
C PHE A 85 -14.83 11.14 -4.52
N TYR A 86 -15.65 12.18 -4.62
CA TYR A 86 -15.28 13.52 -4.12
C TYR A 86 -15.18 13.51 -2.60
N GLN A 87 -16.20 13.00 -1.91
CA GLN A 87 -16.18 12.90 -0.45
C GLN A 87 -15.03 12.00 0.03
N PHE A 88 -14.75 10.91 -0.69
CA PHE A 88 -13.62 10.05 -0.40
C PHE A 88 -12.29 10.80 -0.46
N VAL A 89 -12.01 11.54 -1.54
CA VAL A 89 -10.79 12.34 -1.68
C VAL A 89 -10.69 13.37 -0.56
N VAL A 90 -11.77 14.12 -0.30
CA VAL A 90 -11.81 15.13 0.76
C VAL A 90 -11.46 14.52 2.13
N LYS A 91 -12.10 13.41 2.51
CA LYS A 91 -11.82 12.73 3.78
C LYS A 91 -10.39 12.21 3.86
N CYS A 92 -9.86 11.63 2.77
CA CYS A 92 -8.48 11.16 2.72
C CYS A 92 -7.50 12.32 2.91
N LEU A 93 -7.73 13.46 2.25
CA LEU A 93 -6.93 14.67 2.42
C LEU A 93 -7.04 15.24 3.83
N ASP A 94 -8.25 15.30 4.42
CA ASP A 94 -8.43 15.74 5.80
C ASP A 94 -7.64 14.89 6.78
N ILE A 95 -7.74 13.56 6.65
CA ILE A 95 -6.98 12.61 7.46
C ILE A 95 -5.48 12.82 7.26
N PHE A 96 -5.04 12.94 6.00
CA PHE A 96 -3.64 13.15 5.63
C PHE A 96 -3.07 14.41 6.26
N TYR A 97 -3.78 15.55 6.23
CA TYR A 97 -3.24 16.79 6.78
C TYR A 97 -3.33 16.87 8.31
N LYS A 98 -4.40 16.33 8.89
CA LYS A 98 -4.76 16.54 10.31
C LYS A 98 -4.00 15.67 11.30
N TYR A 99 -3.73 14.40 10.98
CA TYR A 99 -3.23 13.43 11.96
C TYR A 99 -1.74 13.17 11.82
N GLU A 100 -1.06 13.05 12.96
CA GLU A 100 0.41 12.97 13.03
C GLU A 100 0.97 11.60 13.39
N ASP A 101 0.20 10.72 14.02
CA ASP A 101 0.63 9.36 14.33
C ASP A 101 -0.13 8.32 13.50
N PHE A 102 0.55 7.21 13.19
CA PHE A 102 0.03 6.12 12.37
C PHE A 102 -1.26 5.52 12.93
N LEU A 103 -1.32 5.26 14.24
CA LEU A 103 -2.48 4.59 14.85
C LEU A 103 -3.72 5.47 14.78
N THR A 104 -3.60 6.75 15.16
CA THR A 104 -4.72 7.68 15.07
C THR A 104 -5.15 7.84 13.62
N LEU A 105 -4.21 7.97 12.67
CA LEU A 105 -4.55 8.06 11.25
C LEU A 105 -5.35 6.86 10.77
N VAL A 106 -4.85 5.64 11.03
CA VAL A 106 -5.51 4.39 10.65
C VAL A 106 -6.89 4.25 11.29
N ASN A 107 -6.99 4.49 12.59
CA ASN A 107 -8.26 4.36 13.31
C ASN A 107 -9.29 5.39 12.80
N ARG A 108 -8.83 6.59 12.44
CA ARG A 108 -9.68 7.64 11.86
C ARG A 108 -10.14 7.28 10.46
N TYR A 109 -9.25 6.76 9.64
CA TYR A 109 -9.61 6.25 8.32
C TYR A 109 -10.66 5.15 8.40
N GLU A 110 -10.45 4.16 9.28
CA GLU A 110 -11.43 3.10 9.52
C GLU A 110 -12.79 3.65 9.95
N SER A 111 -12.84 4.63 10.85
CA SER A 111 -14.12 5.18 11.33
C SER A 111 -14.81 6.16 10.37
N GLU A 112 -14.04 6.99 9.64
CA GLU A 112 -14.57 8.13 8.88
C GLU A 112 -14.71 7.84 7.38
N VAL A 113 -13.92 6.91 6.83
CA VAL A 113 -13.91 6.55 5.40
C VAL A 113 -14.51 5.17 5.15
N ILE A 114 -14.11 4.17 5.93
CA ILE A 114 -14.61 2.79 5.74
C ILE A 114 -15.90 2.55 6.53
N GLY A 115 -16.02 3.14 7.71
CA GLY A 115 -17.12 2.91 8.65
C GLY A 115 -16.96 1.68 9.55
N TYR A 116 -15.88 0.91 9.42
CA TYR A 116 -15.59 -0.30 10.21
C TYR A 116 -14.08 -0.50 10.43
N PRO A 117 -13.66 -1.13 11.56
CA PRO A 117 -12.24 -1.38 11.89
C PRO A 117 -11.63 -2.51 11.04
N PHE A 118 -11.54 -2.29 9.73
CA PHE A 118 -11.38 -3.33 8.73
C PHE A 118 -9.97 -3.45 8.13
N LEU A 119 -9.17 -2.36 8.11
CA LEU A 119 -7.90 -2.27 7.36
C LEU A 119 -6.81 -3.27 7.76
N PHE A 120 -6.95 -3.83 8.95
CA PHE A 120 -5.98 -4.77 9.51
C PHE A 120 -6.68 -6.00 10.09
N MET A 121 -7.93 -6.25 9.66
CA MET A 121 -8.61 -7.50 9.98
C MET A 121 -7.95 -8.66 9.24
N LYS A 122 -7.86 -9.81 9.92
CA LYS A 122 -7.42 -11.04 9.29
C LYS A 122 -8.59 -11.65 8.50
N PRO A 123 -8.31 -12.43 7.45
CA PRO A 123 -6.98 -12.91 7.03
C PRO A 123 -6.32 -12.06 5.94
N ILE A 124 -4.99 -12.00 5.95
CA ILE A 124 -4.20 -11.69 4.74
C ILE A 124 -4.50 -12.80 3.74
N GLU A 125 -4.82 -12.41 2.50
CA GLU A 125 -5.26 -13.36 1.48
C GLU A 125 -4.15 -13.73 0.51
N LYS A 126 -3.22 -12.80 0.29
CA LYS A 126 -2.11 -12.99 -0.65
C LYS A 126 -0.97 -12.02 -0.35
N VAL A 127 0.25 -12.48 -0.56
CA VAL A 127 1.46 -11.67 -0.49
C VAL A 127 2.13 -11.68 -1.86
N THR A 128 2.38 -10.49 -2.40
CA THR A 128 3.06 -10.30 -3.68
C THR A 128 4.25 -9.39 -3.54
N MET A 129 5.22 -9.51 -4.45
CA MET A 129 6.31 -8.57 -4.59
C MET A 129 6.37 -8.07 -6.03
N SER A 130 6.53 -6.75 -6.18
CA SER A 130 6.61 -6.11 -7.49
C SER A 130 7.59 -4.95 -7.47
N VAL A 131 8.09 -4.64 -8.64
CA VAL A 131 8.84 -3.41 -8.93
C VAL A 131 7.83 -2.33 -9.28
N PHE A 132 7.83 -1.21 -8.55
CA PHE A 132 6.99 -0.05 -8.82
C PHE A 132 7.76 0.94 -9.68
N ASN A 133 7.61 0.85 -10.99
CA ASN A 133 8.04 1.92 -11.88
C ASN A 133 6.94 2.28 -12.87
N HIS A 134 6.80 3.57 -13.14
CA HIS A 134 5.76 4.19 -13.98
C HIS A 134 5.79 3.75 -15.47
N TRP A 135 6.61 2.77 -15.87
CA TRP A 135 6.88 2.46 -17.29
C TRP A 135 6.99 0.97 -17.64
N LEU A 136 7.16 0.06 -16.68
CA LEU A 136 7.38 -1.36 -16.96
C LEU A 136 6.67 -2.22 -15.92
N SER A 137 5.50 -2.75 -16.32
CA SER A 137 4.73 -3.76 -15.57
C SER A 137 5.47 -5.09 -15.57
N VAL A 138 6.54 -5.15 -14.78
CA VAL A 138 7.07 -6.43 -14.32
C VAL A 138 6.02 -6.98 -13.35
N GLY A 139 5.16 -7.87 -13.87
CA GLY A 139 4.03 -8.41 -13.12
C GLY A 139 4.47 -8.99 -11.78
N PRO A 140 3.66 -8.81 -10.72
CA PRO A 140 4.02 -9.20 -9.37
C PRO A 140 4.35 -10.69 -9.29
N VAL A 141 5.41 -11.05 -8.57
CA VAL A 141 5.62 -12.42 -8.13
C VAL A 141 4.73 -12.68 -6.92
N THR A 142 3.98 -13.78 -6.96
CA THR A 142 3.22 -14.23 -5.79
C THR A 142 4.16 -14.97 -4.86
N LEU A 143 4.32 -14.46 -3.63
CA LEU A 143 5.19 -15.03 -2.61
C LEU A 143 4.47 -16.03 -1.71
N TRP A 144 3.18 -15.78 -1.45
CA TRP A 144 2.32 -16.62 -0.61
C TRP A 144 0.85 -16.34 -0.91
N GLU A 145 -0.01 -17.35 -0.76
CA GLU A 145 -1.46 -17.23 -0.84
C GLU A 145 -2.15 -17.99 0.31
N LYS A 146 -3.33 -17.51 0.71
CA LYS A 146 -4.14 -18.15 1.75
C LYS A 146 -4.41 -19.61 1.42
N GLY A 147 -4.08 -20.47 2.38
CA GLY A 147 -4.14 -21.93 2.24
C GLY A 147 -2.76 -22.56 2.06
N GLU A 148 -1.73 -21.77 1.74
CA GLU A 148 -0.33 -22.22 1.81
C GLU A 148 0.22 -22.09 3.24
N LYS A 149 1.01 -23.07 3.69
CA LYS A 149 1.82 -22.92 4.91
C LYS A 149 3.04 -22.04 4.60
N LEU A 150 3.37 -21.11 5.48
CA LEU A 150 4.57 -20.29 5.34
C LEU A 150 5.83 -21.18 5.28
N ASN A 151 6.56 -21.05 4.17
CA ASN A 151 7.88 -21.65 3.98
C ASN A 151 8.81 -20.61 3.36
N THR A 152 9.76 -20.12 4.16
CA THR A 152 10.69 -19.05 3.77
C THR A 152 11.63 -19.47 2.64
N GLU A 153 11.99 -20.75 2.53
CA GLU A 153 12.82 -21.23 1.40
C GLU A 153 12.02 -21.20 0.10
N LYS A 154 10.76 -21.64 0.11
CA LYS A 154 9.88 -21.55 -1.07
C LYS A 154 9.67 -20.09 -1.51
N VAL A 155 9.54 -19.17 -0.56
CA VAL A 155 9.44 -17.73 -0.82
C VAL A 155 10.73 -17.22 -1.49
N LYS A 156 11.89 -17.62 -0.95
CA LYS A 156 13.20 -17.25 -1.51
C LYS A 156 13.36 -17.79 -2.93
N GLU A 157 13.03 -19.05 -3.17
CA GLU A 157 13.04 -19.68 -4.50
C GLU A 157 12.15 -18.92 -5.50
N ARG A 158 10.94 -18.52 -5.08
CA ARG A 158 10.02 -17.71 -5.90
C ARG A 158 10.64 -16.38 -6.31
N ILE A 159 11.33 -15.69 -5.40
CA ILE A 159 12.03 -14.43 -5.70
C ILE A 159 13.19 -14.67 -6.67
N GLN A 160 14.02 -15.68 -6.40
CA GLN A 160 15.19 -16.03 -7.23
C GLN A 160 14.80 -16.48 -8.64
N SER A 161 13.60 -17.04 -8.81
CA SER A 161 13.05 -17.37 -10.14
C SER A 161 12.72 -16.13 -10.99
N ARG A 162 12.77 -14.94 -10.39
CA ARG A 162 12.51 -13.64 -11.02
C ARG A 162 13.69 -12.68 -10.81
N PRO A 163 14.80 -12.86 -11.55
CA PRO A 163 16.00 -12.02 -11.41
C PRO A 163 15.72 -10.52 -11.61
N ASP A 164 14.73 -10.21 -12.45
CA ASP A 164 14.20 -8.86 -12.71
C ASP A 164 13.53 -8.21 -11.49
N ILE A 165 13.05 -9.02 -10.55
CA ILE A 165 12.53 -8.60 -9.25
C ILE A 165 13.61 -8.70 -8.18
N GLU A 166 14.45 -9.74 -8.17
CA GLU A 166 15.52 -9.90 -7.17
C GLU A 166 16.51 -8.73 -7.20
N ARG A 167 16.83 -8.22 -8.40
CA ARG A 167 17.74 -7.10 -8.61
C ARG A 167 17.24 -6.20 -9.73
N THR A 168 17.08 -4.91 -9.48
CA THR A 168 16.60 -3.96 -10.50
C THR A 168 17.16 -2.56 -10.33
N GLU A 169 17.34 -1.83 -11.42
CA GLU A 169 17.64 -0.38 -11.39
C GLU A 169 16.36 0.47 -11.40
N LEU A 170 15.21 -0.17 -11.57
CA LEU A 170 13.90 0.45 -11.56
C LEU A 170 13.50 0.89 -10.13
N ASN A 171 12.58 1.84 -10.04
CA ASN A 171 12.16 2.41 -8.76
C ASN A 171 11.42 1.41 -7.86
N PHE A 172 11.46 1.71 -6.55
CA PHE A 172 10.75 1.10 -5.42
C PHE A 172 10.29 -0.36 -5.56
N GLN A 173 10.85 -1.26 -4.75
CA GLN A 173 10.35 -2.61 -4.59
C GLN A 173 9.57 -2.73 -3.28
N GLY A 174 8.34 -3.23 -3.37
CA GLY A 174 7.47 -3.38 -2.21
C GLY A 174 6.91 -4.80 -2.12
N MET A 175 6.92 -5.37 -0.92
CA MET A 175 6.15 -6.57 -0.61
C MET A 175 4.77 -6.14 -0.12
N VAL A 176 3.74 -6.50 -0.87
CA VAL A 176 2.35 -6.11 -0.63
C VAL A 176 1.60 -7.26 0.03
N PHE A 177 1.06 -7.01 1.21
CA PHE A 177 0.14 -7.91 1.91
C PHE A 177 -1.29 -7.47 1.59
N MET A 178 -1.98 -8.27 0.79
CA MET A 178 -3.31 -7.98 0.26
C MET A 178 -4.40 -8.57 1.15
N ILE A 179 -5.41 -7.76 1.47
CA ILE A 179 -6.49 -8.07 2.41
C ILE A 179 -7.83 -7.77 1.73
N ASN A 180 -8.81 -8.66 1.90
CA ASN A 180 -10.10 -8.63 1.20
C ASN A 180 -9.98 -8.62 -0.34
N PHE A 181 -8.90 -9.17 -0.89
CA PHE A 181 -8.67 -9.26 -2.34
C PHE A 181 -9.74 -10.11 -3.05
N SER A 182 -10.28 -11.11 -2.37
CA SER A 182 -11.36 -11.97 -2.88
C SER A 182 -12.76 -11.35 -2.77
N GLY A 183 -12.91 -10.17 -2.15
CA GLY A 183 -14.20 -9.52 -1.91
C GLY A 183 -15.11 -10.30 -0.96
N LYS A 184 -14.57 -11.24 -0.18
CA LYS A 184 -15.34 -12.12 0.70
C LYS A 184 -15.97 -11.38 1.90
N TYR A 185 -15.40 -10.25 2.29
CA TYR A 185 -15.82 -9.48 3.44
C TYR A 185 -16.32 -8.10 2.99
N GLU A 186 -17.25 -7.52 3.75
CA GLU A 186 -17.72 -6.15 3.50
C GLU A 186 -16.59 -5.14 3.78
N GLY A 187 -16.32 -4.26 2.80
CA GLY A 187 -15.28 -3.23 2.91
C GLY A 187 -14.34 -3.20 1.70
N PRO A 188 -13.47 -2.19 1.61
CA PRO A 188 -12.57 -2.04 0.47
C PRO A 188 -11.53 -3.16 0.43
N TYR A 189 -11.16 -3.54 -0.78
CA TYR A 189 -9.89 -4.22 -1.02
C TYR A 189 -8.74 -3.26 -0.65
N HIS A 190 -7.74 -3.74 0.08
CA HIS A 190 -6.60 -2.93 0.53
C HIS A 190 -5.33 -3.76 0.68
N GLY A 191 -4.20 -3.08 0.81
CA GLY A 191 -2.94 -3.71 1.11
C GLY A 191 -1.97 -2.81 1.85
N ILE A 192 -1.08 -3.42 2.61
CA ILE A 192 0.07 -2.76 3.22
C ILE A 192 1.33 -3.22 2.52
N LYS A 193 2.13 -2.26 2.04
CA LYS A 193 3.45 -2.51 1.47
C LYS A 193 4.50 -2.31 2.55
N THR A 194 5.38 -3.28 2.72
CA THR A 194 6.50 -3.20 3.66
C THR A 194 7.83 -3.08 2.92
N PRO A 195 8.85 -2.46 3.56
CA PRO A 195 10.19 -2.40 2.98
C PRO A 195 10.82 -3.78 2.95
N CYS A 196 11.22 -4.24 1.77
CA CYS A 196 11.80 -5.56 1.56
C CYS A 196 13.18 -5.54 0.88
N CYS A 197 13.73 -4.36 0.63
CA CYS A 197 14.91 -4.20 -0.22
C CYS A 197 15.91 -3.19 0.34
N ARG A 198 17.11 -3.21 -0.23
CA ARG A 198 18.18 -2.25 0.03
C ARG A 198 18.77 -1.72 -1.28
N LYS A 199 19.33 -0.51 -1.22
CA LYS A 199 20.00 0.10 -2.37
C LYS A 199 21.49 -0.13 -2.28
N GLU A 200 22.08 -0.70 -3.31
CA GLU A 200 23.52 -0.83 -3.48
C GLU A 200 23.91 -0.15 -4.80
N GLY A 201 24.50 1.05 -4.69
CA GLY A 201 24.75 1.90 -5.86
C GLY A 201 23.45 2.36 -6.55
N GLY A 202 23.35 2.14 -7.86
CA GLY A 202 22.16 2.43 -8.68
C GLY A 202 21.08 1.34 -8.64
N THR A 203 21.34 0.22 -7.96
CA THR A 203 20.51 -0.99 -8.03
C THR A 203 19.83 -1.28 -6.71
N TRP A 204 18.54 -1.61 -6.77
CA TRP A 204 17.77 -2.20 -5.68
C TRP A 204 17.95 -3.71 -5.68
N ILE A 205 18.19 -4.26 -4.48
CA ILE A 205 18.39 -5.69 -4.25
C ILE A 205 17.43 -6.12 -3.14
N VAL A 206 16.73 -7.24 -3.37
CA VAL A 206 15.85 -7.83 -2.37
C VAL A 206 16.65 -8.27 -1.14
N ASP A 207 16.16 -7.87 0.03
CA ASP A 207 16.67 -8.27 1.32
C ASP A 207 15.83 -9.44 1.85
N HIS A 208 16.30 -10.66 1.62
CA HIS A 208 15.58 -11.87 1.99
C HIS A 208 15.32 -11.99 3.50
N GLU A 209 16.17 -11.40 4.35
CA GLU A 209 15.96 -11.40 5.79
C GLU A 209 14.78 -10.50 6.15
N LYS A 210 14.72 -9.29 5.58
CA LYS A 210 13.55 -8.40 5.74
C LYS A 210 12.27 -9.02 5.20
N VAL A 211 12.33 -9.69 4.04
CA VAL A 211 11.17 -10.42 3.48
C VAL A 211 10.68 -11.47 4.46
N ALA A 212 11.58 -12.34 4.94
CA ALA A 212 11.23 -13.40 5.87
C ALA A 212 10.67 -12.85 7.19
N TYR A 213 11.26 -11.76 7.70
CA TYR A 213 10.78 -11.06 8.89
C TYR A 213 9.32 -10.60 8.73
N TRP A 214 9.04 -9.76 7.73
CA TRP A 214 7.69 -9.24 7.53
C TRP A 214 6.65 -10.31 7.24
N MET A 215 7.02 -11.36 6.50
CA MET A 215 6.13 -12.49 6.26
C MET A 215 5.73 -13.20 7.56
N LYS A 216 6.70 -13.51 8.43
CA LYS A 216 6.42 -14.14 9.73
C LYS A 216 5.54 -13.26 10.60
N GLU A 217 5.93 -12.00 10.75
CA GLU A 217 5.24 -11.05 11.62
C GLU A 217 3.79 -10.79 11.19
N LEU A 218 3.55 -10.55 9.90
CA LEU A 218 2.21 -10.16 9.42
C LEU A 218 1.29 -11.36 9.16
N LEU A 219 1.82 -12.51 8.72
CA LEU A 219 1.02 -13.73 8.59
C LEU A 219 0.74 -14.36 9.97
N ASN A 220 1.64 -14.17 10.95
CA ASN A 220 1.59 -14.77 12.30
C ASN A 220 1.58 -16.31 12.23
N GLU A 221 2.49 -16.85 11.42
CA GLU A 221 2.79 -18.28 11.26
C GLU A 221 4.23 -18.58 11.71
#